data_AF-A0A972R257-F1
#
_entry.id   AF-A0A972R257-F1
#
_cell.length_a   1.000
_cell.length_b   1.000
_cell.length_c   1.000
_cell.angle_alpha   90.00
_cell.angle_beta   90.00
_cell.angle_gamma   90.00
#
_symmetry.space_group_name_H-M   'P 1'
#
loop_
_entity.id
_entity.type
_entity.pdbx_description
1 polymer ?
#
loop_
_entity_poly.entity_id
_entity_poly.type
_entity_poly.pdbx_seq_one_letter_code
_entity_poly.pdbx_strand_id
1 'polypeptide(L)'
;FVLILLSVIHRSFVGGVLSIIPITITILLNFAVMGYLGIGLDSFTAMIASVAIGLGIDTDIHFVSRFREELSIDGNEFEALQRTIGTTGVSITVNALAVGVGFLVLLAAGGQHIRRFGGLTALTIMASAVFTLTVLPALFLWLQPKFLREAKQRGLEASTAAAVAAHQSTD
;
A
#
# COMPACT_ATOMS: atom_id res chain seq x y z
N PHE A 1 -12.87 -2.57 13.07
CA PHE A 1 -12.23 -3.89 12.85
C PHE A 1 -10.95 -3.78 12.02
N VAL A 2 -10.92 -3.02 10.91
CA VAL A 2 -9.74 -2.84 10.03
C VAL A 2 -8.46 -2.49 10.80
N LEU A 3 -8.52 -1.51 11.70
CA LEU A 3 -7.37 -1.09 12.50
C LEU A 3 -6.80 -2.23 13.35
N ILE A 4 -7.67 -3.05 13.93
CA ILE A 4 -7.26 -4.21 14.75
C ILE A 4 -6.56 -5.23 13.86
N LEU A 5 -7.13 -5.54 12.69
CA LEU A 5 -6.54 -6.48 11.73
C LEU A 5 -5.14 -6.03 11.30
N LEU A 6 -5.00 -4.78 10.85
CA LEU A 6 -3.70 -4.23 10.42
C LEU A 6 -2.70 -4.18 11.59
N SER A 7 -3.16 -3.83 12.79
CA SER A 7 -2.30 -3.82 13.99
C SER A 7 -1.76 -5.21 14.32
N VAL A 8 -2.57 -6.25 14.13
CA VAL A 8 -2.17 -7.65 14.34
C VAL A 8 -1.20 -8.11 13.25
N ILE A 9 -1.49 -7.83 11.98
CA ILE A 9 -0.65 -8.24 10.83
C ILE A 9 0.73 -7.58 10.91
N HIS A 10 0.76 -6.26 11.12
CA HIS A 10 2.02 -5.52 11.25
C HIS A 10 2.73 -5.79 12.58
N ARG A 11 2.07 -6.51 13.52
CA ARG A 11 2.48 -6.68 14.93
C ARG A 11 2.78 -5.34 15.61
N SER A 12 2.11 -4.28 15.18
CA SER A 12 2.36 -2.92 15.63
C SER A 12 1.12 -2.05 15.47
N PHE A 13 0.66 -1.46 16.57
CA PHE A 13 -0.45 -0.50 16.55
C PHE A 13 -0.13 0.73 15.69
N VAL A 14 1.10 1.24 15.77
CA VAL A 14 1.55 2.39 14.98
C VAL A 14 1.57 2.04 13.49
N GLY A 15 2.05 0.84 13.13
CA GLY A 15 1.97 0.35 11.74
C GLY A 15 0.54 0.33 11.23
N GLY A 16 -0.39 -0.21 12.03
CA GLY A 16 -1.80 -0.25 11.67
C GLY A 16 -2.43 1.14 11.45
N VAL A 17 -2.08 2.14 12.26
CA VAL A 17 -2.57 3.51 12.09
C VAL A 17 -2.02 4.16 10.82
N LEU A 18 -0.72 3.98 10.54
CA LEU A 18 -0.08 4.56 9.35
C LEU A 18 -0.64 3.99 8.05
N SER A 19 -0.92 2.69 8.03
CA SER A 19 -1.52 1.98 6.90
C SER A 19 -2.96 2.43 6.57
N ILE A 20 -3.71 2.97 7.55
CA ILE A 20 -5.07 3.47 7.33
C ILE A 20 -5.08 4.81 6.57
N ILE A 21 -4.00 5.58 6.68
CA ILE A 21 -3.91 6.93 6.08
C ILE A 21 -4.09 6.89 4.55
N PRO A 22 -3.31 6.12 3.76
CA PRO A 22 -3.49 6.08 2.30
C PRO A 22 -4.87 5.55 1.89
N ILE A 23 -5.42 4.58 2.63
CA ILE A 23 -6.76 4.03 2.38
C ILE A 23 -7.82 5.12 2.59
N THR A 24 -7.70 5.89 3.67
CA THR A 24 -8.63 6.98 3.97
C THR A 24 -8.57 8.07 2.90
N ILE A 25 -7.37 8.45 2.47
CA ILE A 25 -7.17 9.42 1.37
C ILE A 25 -7.83 8.91 0.08
N THR A 26 -7.71 7.62 -0.21
CA THR A 26 -8.35 7.00 -1.37
C THR A 26 -9.87 7.12 -1.33
N ILE A 27 -10.50 6.80 -0.19
CA ILE A 27 -11.95 6.88 -0.02
C ILE A 27 -12.41 8.35 -0.12
N LEU A 28 -11.68 9.27 0.51
CA LEU A 28 -11.96 10.70 0.41
C LEU A 28 -11.86 11.21 -1.02
N LEU A 29 -10.86 10.77 -1.79
CA LEU A 29 -10.74 11.09 -3.21
C LEU A 29 -11.96 10.57 -3.99
N ASN A 30 -12.40 9.35 -3.73
CA ASN A 30 -13.58 8.79 -4.38
C ASN A 30 -14.83 9.64 -4.08
N PHE A 31 -15.06 10.02 -2.82
CA PHE A 31 -16.18 10.90 -2.46
C PHE A 31 -16.04 12.31 -3.04
N ALA A 32 -14.82 12.85 -3.13
CA ALA A 32 -14.58 14.14 -3.77
C ALA A 32 -14.95 14.10 -5.26
N VAL A 33 -14.58 13.03 -5.96
CA VAL A 33 -14.93 12.82 -7.37
C VAL A 33 -16.44 12.65 -7.55
N MET A 34 -17.09 11.92 -6.65
CA MET A 34 -18.55 11.81 -6.65
C MET A 34 -19.23 13.17 -6.46
N GLY A 35 -18.76 13.97 -5.50
CA GLY A 35 -19.25 15.32 -5.25
C GLY A 35 -19.06 16.25 -6.45
N TYR A 36 -17.89 16.18 -7.10
CA TYR A 36 -17.59 16.96 -8.31
C TYR A 36 -18.47 16.56 -9.50
N LEU A 37 -18.73 15.26 -9.69
CA LEU A 37 -19.56 14.73 -10.78
C LEU A 37 -21.07 14.75 -10.49
N GLY A 38 -21.49 15.19 -9.30
CA GLY A 38 -22.90 15.17 -8.88
C GLY A 38 -23.49 13.76 -8.76
N ILE A 39 -22.65 12.76 -8.44
CA ILE A 39 -23.09 11.37 -8.26
C ILE A 39 -23.62 11.21 -6.84
N GLY A 40 -24.91 10.93 -6.70
CA GLY A 40 -25.55 10.67 -5.41
C GLY A 40 -25.05 9.40 -4.75
N LEU A 41 -25.15 9.35 -3.42
CA LEU A 41 -24.88 8.16 -2.63
C LEU A 41 -26.05 7.17 -2.76
N ASP A 42 -25.73 5.97 -3.22
CA ASP A 42 -26.62 4.81 -3.29
C ASP A 42 -25.91 3.56 -2.74
N SER A 43 -26.65 2.44 -2.67
CA SER A 43 -26.11 1.17 -2.19
C SER A 43 -24.86 0.70 -2.94
N PHE A 44 -24.76 0.95 -4.25
CA PHE A 44 -23.59 0.56 -5.04
C PHE A 44 -22.38 1.43 -4.70
N THR A 45 -22.56 2.75 -4.60
CA THR A 45 -21.47 3.66 -4.24
C THR A 45 -20.95 3.42 -2.81
N ALA A 46 -21.82 3.01 -1.89
CA ALA A 46 -21.42 2.62 -0.54
C ALA A 46 -20.54 1.37 -0.52
N MET A 47 -20.78 0.42 -1.44
CA MET A 47 -19.93 -0.79 -1.59
C MET A 47 -18.50 -0.44 -2.02
N ILE A 48 -18.29 0.68 -2.72
CA ILE A 48 -16.95 1.11 -3.16
C ILE A 48 -16.04 1.34 -1.97
N ALA A 49 -16.54 1.89 -0.86
CA ALA A 49 -15.75 2.05 0.36
C ALA A 49 -15.28 0.70 0.93
N SER A 50 -16.13 -0.33 0.88
CA SER A 50 -15.75 -1.69 1.30
C SER A 50 -14.68 -2.30 0.39
N VAL A 51 -14.81 -2.08 -0.93
CA VAL A 51 -13.80 -2.54 -1.91
C VAL A 51 -12.48 -1.81 -1.71
N ALA A 52 -12.52 -0.49 -1.50
CA ALA A 52 -11.35 0.35 -1.21
C ALA A 52 -10.58 -0.16 0.01
N ILE A 53 -11.30 -0.51 1.08
CA ILE A 53 -10.69 -1.05 2.29
C ILE A 53 -10.03 -2.41 2.00
N GLY A 54 -10.74 -3.33 1.34
CA GLY A 54 -10.21 -4.67 1.06
C GLY A 54 -8.94 -4.64 0.20
N LEU A 55 -8.98 -3.90 -0.91
CA LEU A 55 -7.85 -3.79 -1.84
C LEU A 55 -6.74 -2.87 -1.32
N GLY A 56 -7.10 -1.84 -0.55
CA GLY A 56 -6.13 -0.97 0.11
C GLY A 56 -5.31 -1.71 1.15
N ILE A 57 -5.94 -2.57 1.96
CA ILE A 57 -5.24 -3.42 2.93
C ILE A 57 -4.31 -4.41 2.23
N ASP A 58 -4.76 -5.05 1.14
CA ASP A 58 -3.94 -5.99 0.38
C ASP A 58 -2.65 -5.34 -0.15
N THR A 59 -2.80 -4.21 -0.84
CA THR A 59 -1.66 -3.46 -1.39
C THR A 59 -0.72 -2.92 -0.29
N ASP A 60 -1.27 -2.47 0.84
CA ASP A 60 -0.50 -2.06 2.01
C ASP A 60 0.33 -3.22 2.58
N ILE A 61 -0.29 -4.37 2.86
CA ILE A 61 0.40 -5.52 3.43
C ILE A 61 1.55 -5.97 2.53
N HIS A 62 1.30 -6.09 1.22
CA HIS A 62 2.33 -6.46 0.26
C HIS A 62 3.51 -5.48 0.28
N PHE A 63 3.22 -4.18 0.29
CA PHE A 63 4.26 -3.15 0.33
C PHE A 63 5.06 -3.20 1.63
N VAL A 64 4.40 -3.16 2.78
CA VAL A 64 5.06 -3.12 4.09
C VAL A 64 5.88 -4.38 4.35
N SER A 65 5.35 -5.54 3.98
CA SER A 65 6.06 -6.82 4.15
C SER A 65 7.36 -6.82 3.36
N ARG A 66 7.33 -6.42 2.08
CA ARG A 66 8.54 -6.37 1.26
C ARG A 66 9.50 -5.30 1.75
N PHE A 67 9.00 -4.12 2.11
CA PHE A 67 9.84 -3.04 2.64
C PHE A 67 10.59 -3.47 3.91
N ARG A 68 9.93 -4.19 4.82
CA ARG A 68 10.58 -4.74 6.02
C ARG A 68 11.64 -5.78 5.69
N GLU A 69 11.38 -6.63 4.71
CA GLU A 69 12.33 -7.66 4.26
C GLU A 69 13.58 -7.01 3.66
N GLU A 70 13.42 -6.07 2.72
CA GLU A 70 14.54 -5.35 2.12
C GLU A 70 15.32 -4.52 3.14
N LEU A 71 14.62 -3.89 4.10
CA LEU A 71 15.25 -3.13 5.18
C LEU A 71 16.10 -4.00 6.11
N SER A 72 15.79 -5.30 6.20
CA SER A 72 16.54 -6.25 7.02
C SER A 72 17.83 -6.77 6.38
N ILE A 73 18.12 -6.38 5.13
CA ILE A 73 19.34 -6.80 4.42
C ILE A 73 20.54 -5.94 4.84
N ASP A 74 20.41 -4.62 4.78
CA ASP A 74 21.51 -3.67 5.02
C ASP A 74 21.12 -2.49 5.93
N GLY A 75 19.83 -2.35 6.27
CA GLY A 75 19.34 -1.26 7.11
C GLY A 75 19.29 0.11 6.44
N ASN A 76 19.60 0.21 5.14
CA ASN A 76 19.49 1.45 4.39
C ASN A 76 18.04 1.64 3.91
N GLU A 77 17.34 2.59 4.52
CA GLU A 77 15.93 2.87 4.22
C GLU A 77 15.69 3.28 2.76
N PHE A 78 16.63 4.02 2.17
CA PHE A 78 16.48 4.50 0.80
C PHE A 78 16.71 3.38 -0.22
N GLU A 79 17.74 2.55 -0.01
CA GLU A 79 17.98 1.39 -0.87
C GLU A 79 16.88 0.34 -0.74
N ALA A 80 16.44 0.06 0.49
CA ALA A 80 15.32 -0.85 0.74
C ALA A 80 14.05 -0.38 0.04
N LEU A 81 13.79 0.94 0.03
CA LEU A 81 12.66 1.53 -0.67
C LEU A 81 12.80 1.36 -2.18
N GLN A 82 13.98 1.65 -2.75
CA GLN A 82 14.23 1.48 -4.17
C GLN A 82 14.03 0.02 -4.62
N ARG A 83 14.54 -0.95 -3.86
CA ARG A 83 14.34 -2.39 -4.14
C ARG A 83 12.87 -2.79 -4.03
N THR A 84 12.17 -2.29 -3.01
CA THR A 84 10.74 -2.55 -2.81
C THR A 84 9.90 -2.01 -3.97
N ILE A 85 10.15 -0.77 -4.40
CA ILE A 85 9.45 -0.16 -5.54
C ILE A 85 9.76 -0.93 -6.83
N GLY A 86 11.03 -1.28 -7.06
CA GLY A 86 11.46 -2.00 -8.26
C GLY A 86 10.91 -3.43 -8.37
N THR A 87 10.52 -4.05 -7.26
CA THR A 87 9.99 -5.41 -7.23
C THR A 87 8.48 -5.42 -6.97
N THR A 88 8.08 -5.28 -5.70
CA THR A 88 6.68 -5.31 -5.28
C THR A 88 5.89 -4.11 -5.78
N GLY A 89 6.52 -2.95 -5.98
CA GLY A 89 5.84 -1.80 -6.59
C GLY A 89 5.32 -2.09 -8.01
N VAL A 90 6.11 -2.84 -8.80
CA VAL A 90 5.67 -3.31 -10.12
C VAL A 90 4.51 -4.30 -9.98
N SER A 91 4.60 -5.27 -9.06
CA SER A 91 3.53 -6.24 -8.81
C SER A 91 2.21 -5.57 -8.38
N ILE A 92 2.28 -4.59 -7.47
CA ILE A 92 1.12 -3.81 -7.01
C ILE A 92 0.50 -3.05 -8.18
N THR A 93 1.32 -2.41 -9.02
CA THR A 93 0.84 -1.64 -10.17
C THR A 93 0.15 -2.53 -11.20
N VAL A 94 0.76 -3.68 -11.53
CA VAL A 94 0.17 -4.66 -12.47
C VAL A 94 -1.14 -5.22 -11.93
N ASN A 95 -1.21 -5.55 -10.63
CA ASN A 95 -2.43 -6.00 -9.99
C ASN A 95 -3.54 -4.93 -10.06
N ALA A 96 -3.22 -3.69 -9.69
CA ALA A 96 -4.15 -2.57 -9.73
C ALA A 96 -4.69 -2.32 -11.14
N LEU A 97 -3.83 -2.42 -12.16
CA LEU A 97 -4.22 -2.31 -13.57
C LEU A 97 -5.12 -3.47 -13.98
N ALA A 98 -4.76 -4.71 -13.66
CA ALA A 98 -5.55 -5.89 -14.02
C ALA A 98 -6.96 -5.85 -13.43
N VAL A 99 -7.06 -5.57 -12.12
CA VAL A 99 -8.35 -5.48 -11.42
C VAL A 99 -9.11 -4.24 -11.88
N GLY A 100 -8.44 -3.09 -12.01
CA GLY A 100 -9.03 -1.84 -12.50
C GLY A 100 -9.66 -2.00 -13.88
N VAL A 101 -8.94 -2.60 -14.83
CA VAL A 101 -9.46 -2.91 -16.17
C VAL A 101 -10.65 -3.87 -16.10
N GLY A 102 -10.60 -4.87 -15.21
CA GLY A 102 -11.74 -5.75 -14.96
C GLY A 102 -13.01 -4.98 -14.53
N PHE A 103 -12.87 -3.98 -13.67
CA PHE A 103 -13.99 -3.12 -13.27
C PHE A 103 -14.45 -2.17 -14.39
N LEU A 104 -13.56 -1.75 -15.30
CA LEU A 104 -13.94 -0.90 -16.43
C LEU A 104 -14.90 -1.62 -17.40
N VAL A 105 -14.91 -2.95 -17.45
CA VAL A 105 -15.88 -3.72 -18.26
C VAL A 105 -17.32 -3.38 -17.86
N LEU A 106 -17.58 -3.05 -16.59
CA LEU A 106 -18.91 -2.68 -16.09
C LEU A 106 -19.42 -1.36 -16.69
N LEU A 107 -18.56 -0.54 -17.31
CA LEU A 107 -19.00 0.65 -18.04
C LEU A 107 -19.89 0.33 -19.25
N ALA A 108 -19.81 -0.89 -19.78
CA ALA A 108 -20.66 -1.41 -20.85
C ALA A 108 -22.00 -1.97 -20.34
N ALA A 109 -22.24 -1.99 -19.02
CA ALA A 109 -23.49 -2.50 -18.45
C ALA A 109 -24.68 -1.60 -18.79
N GLY A 110 -25.89 -2.18 -18.97
CA GLY A 110 -27.10 -1.42 -19.29
C GLY A 110 -27.62 -0.53 -18.15
N GLY A 111 -27.22 -0.79 -16.89
CA GLY A 111 -27.67 -0.03 -15.73
C GLY A 111 -26.72 1.10 -15.35
N GLN A 112 -27.23 2.34 -15.22
CA GLN A 112 -26.42 3.51 -14.87
C GLN A 112 -25.69 3.36 -13.53
N HIS A 113 -26.31 2.72 -12.53
CA HIS A 113 -25.69 2.45 -11.23
C HIS A 113 -24.49 1.51 -11.34
N ILE A 114 -24.61 0.45 -12.16
CA ILE A 114 -23.53 -0.53 -12.39
C ILE A 114 -22.37 0.12 -13.14
N ARG A 115 -22.65 0.96 -14.14
CA ARG A 115 -21.61 1.72 -14.87
C ARG A 115 -20.83 2.65 -13.94
N ARG A 116 -21.54 3.43 -13.11
CA ARG A 116 -20.93 4.33 -12.13
C ARG A 116 -20.09 3.55 -11.12
N PHE A 117 -20.62 2.45 -10.61
CA PHE A 117 -19.90 1.55 -9.71
C PHE A 117 -18.60 1.04 -10.33
N GLY A 118 -18.64 0.57 -11.58
CA GLY A 118 -17.46 0.11 -12.30
C GLY A 118 -16.39 1.19 -12.44
N GLY A 119 -16.77 2.37 -12.95
CA GLY A 119 -15.84 3.48 -13.15
C GLY A 119 -15.23 4.02 -11.86
N LEU A 120 -16.05 4.24 -10.83
CA LEU A 120 -15.59 4.73 -9.53
C LEU A 120 -14.73 3.70 -8.79
N THR A 121 -15.05 2.41 -8.91
CA THR A 121 -14.23 1.35 -8.30
C THR A 121 -12.89 1.24 -9.00
N ALA A 122 -12.85 1.27 -10.34
CA ALA A 122 -11.59 1.28 -11.09
C ALA A 122 -10.70 2.48 -10.68
N LEU A 123 -11.29 3.68 -10.56
CA LEU A 123 -10.58 4.85 -10.05
C LEU A 123 -10.03 4.65 -8.63
N THR A 124 -10.86 4.10 -7.74
CA THR A 124 -10.51 3.84 -6.34
C THR A 124 -9.33 2.88 -6.24
N ILE A 125 -9.29 1.83 -7.07
CA ILE A 125 -8.20 0.84 -7.09
C ILE A 125 -6.89 1.50 -7.53
N MET A 126 -6.94 2.25 -8.62
CA MET A 126 -5.76 2.95 -9.16
C MET A 126 -5.24 3.98 -8.15
N ALA A 127 -6.14 4.76 -7.56
CA ALA A 127 -5.79 5.74 -6.52
C ALA A 127 -5.19 5.07 -5.28
N SER A 128 -5.75 3.93 -4.83
CA SER A 128 -5.21 3.19 -3.70
C SER A 128 -3.78 2.74 -3.94
N ALA A 129 -3.49 2.16 -5.12
CA ALA A 129 -2.15 1.75 -5.46
C ALA A 129 -1.17 2.93 -5.48
N VAL A 130 -1.57 4.05 -6.09
CA VAL A 130 -0.75 5.27 -6.12
C VAL A 130 -0.49 5.80 -4.73
N PHE A 131 -1.50 5.93 -3.88
CA PHE A 131 -1.33 6.47 -2.52
C PHE A 131 -0.55 5.52 -1.62
N THR A 132 -0.72 4.21 -1.73
CA THR A 132 0.11 3.24 -1.01
C THR A 132 1.58 3.34 -1.46
N LEU A 133 1.86 3.43 -2.75
CA LEU A 133 3.24 3.52 -3.26
C LEU A 133 3.93 4.87 -3.02
N THR A 134 3.18 5.92 -2.67
CA THR A 134 3.72 7.28 -2.49
C THR A 134 3.61 7.78 -1.05
N VAL A 135 2.41 7.76 -0.47
CA VAL A 135 2.13 8.30 0.86
C VAL A 135 2.71 7.40 1.95
N LEU A 136 2.56 6.07 1.81
CA LEU A 136 3.05 5.13 2.82
C LEU A 136 4.57 5.19 3.03
N PRO A 137 5.43 5.13 1.98
CA PRO A 137 6.86 5.27 2.19
C PRO A 137 7.25 6.66 2.69
N ALA A 138 6.57 7.73 2.25
CA ALA A 138 6.82 9.07 2.78
C ALA A 138 6.56 9.14 4.29
N LEU A 139 5.48 8.52 4.77
CA LEU A 139 5.17 8.42 6.20
C LEU A 139 6.19 7.58 6.97
N PHE A 140 6.64 6.48 6.39
CA PHE A 140 7.62 5.60 7.04
C PHE A 140 8.99 6.25 7.19
N LEU A 141 9.45 6.96 6.15
CA LEU A 141 10.70 7.71 6.19
C LEU A 141 10.65 8.86 7.20
N TRP A 142 9.49 9.51 7.34
CA TRP A 142 9.35 10.64 8.26
C TRP A 142 9.17 10.23 9.71
N LEU A 143 8.41 9.18 9.99
CA LEU A 143 8.04 8.78 11.36
C LEU A 143 8.90 7.65 11.93
N GLN A 144 9.66 6.93 11.09
CA GLN A 144 10.52 5.79 11.46
C GLN A 144 9.91 4.91 12.57
N PRO A 145 8.74 4.30 12.32
CA PRO A 145 7.99 3.58 13.34
C PRO A 145 8.81 2.42 13.92
N LYS A 146 8.59 2.13 15.21
CA LYS A 146 9.39 1.15 15.99
C LYS A 146 9.52 -0.23 15.32
N PHE A 147 8.48 -0.70 14.64
CA PHE A 147 8.50 -2.00 13.96
C PHE A 147 9.46 -2.05 12.75
N LEU A 148 9.77 -0.90 12.14
CA LEU A 148 10.78 -0.78 11.09
C LEU A 148 12.19 -0.63 11.67
N ARG A 149 12.33 -0.03 12.86
CA ARG A 149 13.62 0.05 13.57
C ARG A 149 14.21 -1.32 13.88
N GLU A 150 13.37 -2.29 14.26
CA GLU A 150 13.82 -3.67 14.50
C GLU A 150 14.37 -4.32 13.22
N ALA A 151 13.70 -4.13 12.09
CA ALA A 151 14.19 -4.62 10.80
C ALA A 151 15.50 -3.92 10.39
N LYS A 152 15.56 -2.60 10.56
CA LYS A 152 16.74 -1.78 10.28
C LYS A 152 17.97 -2.22 11.08
N GLN A 153 17.82 -2.46 12.39
CA GLN A 153 18.91 -2.90 13.25
C GLN A 153 19.48 -4.25 12.80
N ARG A 154 18.62 -5.21 12.45
CA ARG A 154 19.06 -6.51 11.93
C ARG A 154 19.87 -6.39 10.65
N GLY A 155 19.47 -5.51 9.73
CA GLY A 155 20.22 -5.27 8.50
C GLY A 155 21.59 -4.64 8.73
N LEU A 156 21.69 -3.68 9.65
CA LEU A 156 22.97 -3.07 10.02
C LEU A 156 23.94 -4.08 10.64
N GLU A 157 23.44 -4.95 11.53
CA GLU A 157 24.23 -6.03 12.13
C GLU A 157 24.74 -7.03 11.08
N ALA A 158 23.87 -7.46 10.16
CA ALA A 158 24.23 -8.37 9.08
C ALA A 158 25.29 -7.77 8.14
N SER A 159 25.13 -6.50 7.75
CA SER A 159 26.09 -5.78 6.92
C SER A 159 27.46 -5.65 7.59
N THR A 160 27.46 -5.34 8.90
CA THR A 160 28.70 -5.23 9.69
C THR A 160 29.41 -6.58 9.80
N ALA A 161 28.67 -7.67 10.06
CA ALA A 161 29.24 -9.02 10.13
C ALA A 161 29.84 -9.46 8.79
N ALA A 162 29.18 -9.15 7.67
CA ALA A 162 29.68 -9.45 6.33
C ALA A 162 30.99 -8.69 6.01
N ALA A 163 31.07 -7.40 6.40
CA ALA A 163 32.28 -6.60 6.21
C ALA A 163 33.48 -7.13 7.02
N VAL A 164 33.24 -7.57 8.26
CA VAL A 164 34.29 -8.17 9.12
C VAL A 164 34.78 -9.50 8.55
N ALA A 165 33.88 -10.36 8.05
CA ALA A 165 34.23 -11.63 7.44
C ALA A 165 35.04 -11.46 6.14
N ALA A 166 34.71 -10.45 5.33
CA ALA A 166 35.44 -10.16 4.10
C ALA A 166 36.89 -9.73 4.39
N HIS A 167 37.11 -8.90 5.42
CA HIS A 167 38.45 -8.47 5.83
C HIS A 167 39.32 -9.61 6.37
N GLN A 168 38.73 -10.60 7.05
CA GLN A 168 39.47 -11.76 7.57
C GLN A 168 39.85 -12.79 6.50
N SER A 169 39.27 -12.70 5.30
CA SER A 169 39.55 -13.62 4.19
C SER A 169 40.66 -13.15 3.24
N THR A 170 41.11 -11.90 3.40
CA THR A 170 42.18 -11.28 2.61
C THR A 170 43.56 -11.32 3.28
N ASP A 171 43.62 -11.73 4.55
CA ASP A 171 44.84 -11.94 5.34
C ASP A 171 45.17 -13.45 5.45
#